data_AF-A0A938S2N3-F1
#
_entry.id   AF-A0A938S2N3-F1
#
_cell.length_a   1.000
_cell.length_b   1.000
_cell.length_c   1.000
_cell.angle_alpha   90.00
_cell.angle_beta   90.00
_cell.angle_gamma   90.00
#
_symmetry.space_group_name_H-M   'P 1'
#
loop_
_entity.id
_entity.type
_entity.pdbx_description
1 polymer ?
#
loop_
_entity_poly.entity_id
_entity_poly.type
_entity_poly.pdbx_seq_one_letter_code
_entity_poly.pdbx_strand_id
1 'polypeptide(L)' 'MKPDPGLKPTRDIRVKISREFGNDPRRLVEYYLAYQRKFGTRLRPAHGRSRQVSDEAATRQSTPRR' A
#
# COMPACT_ATOMS: atom_id res chain seq x y z
N MET A 1 -8.38 11.51 6.68
CA MET A 1 -9.45 10.64 7.23
C MET A 1 -9.63 10.94 8.71
N LYS A 2 -10.88 11.02 9.18
CA LYS A 2 -11.16 11.08 10.62
C LYS A 2 -10.88 9.68 11.22
N PRO A 3 -10.21 9.60 12.39
CA PRO A 3 -9.98 8.32 13.04
C PRO A 3 -11.30 7.74 13.54
N ASP A 4 -11.48 6.43 13.31
CA ASP A 4 -12.63 5.69 13.83
C ASP A 4 -12.54 5.56 15.36
N PRO A 5 -13.52 6.07 16.12
CA PRO A 5 -13.55 5.94 17.57
C PRO A 5 -13.52 4.49 18.06
N GLY A 6 -14.16 3.56 17.34
CA GLY A 6 -14.22 2.14 17.70
C GLY A 6 -12.86 1.43 17.60
N LEU A 7 -11.93 1.98 16.80
CA LEU A 7 -10.58 1.45 16.62
C LEU A 7 -9.55 2.10 17.56
N LYS A 8 -9.96 3.05 18.39
CA LYS A 8 -9.05 3.76 19.31
C LYS A 8 -8.31 2.81 20.27
N PRO A 9 -8.98 1.86 20.96
CA PRO A 9 -8.28 0.95 21.89
C PRO A 9 -7.21 0.12 21.19
N THR A 10 -7.54 -0.46 20.03
CA THR A 10 -6.60 -1.25 19.22
C THR A 10 -5.40 -0.42 18.78
N ARG A 11 -5.64 0.84 18.39
CA ARG A 11 -4.58 1.77 18.00
C ARG A 11 -3.65 2.08 19.17
N ASP A 12 -4.18 2.29 20.36
CA ASP A 12 -3.41 2.60 21.57
C ASP A 12 -2.54 1.40 21.99
N ILE A 13 -3.09 0.17 21.96
CA ILE A 13 -2.34 -1.07 22.21
C ILE A 13 -1.19 -1.22 21.22
N ARG A 14 -1.46 -1.01 19.92
CA ARG A 14 -0.44 -1.09 18.88
C ARG A 14 0.68 -0.10 19.12
N VAL A 15 0.36 1.15 19.46
CA VAL A 15 1.38 2.18 19.76
C VAL A 15 2.23 1.77 20.98
N LYS A 16 1.62 1.21 22.02
CA LYS A 16 2.33 0.74 23.21
C LYS A 16 3.35 -0.36 22.87
N ILE A 17 2.90 -1.42 22.19
CA ILE A 17 3.76 -2.53 21.73
C ILE A 17 4.87 -2.01 20.83
N SER A 18 4.53 -1.17 19.85
CA SER A 18 5.49 -0.57 18.94
C SER A 18 6.58 0.24 19.64
N ARG A 19 6.27 0.95 20.73
CA ARG A 19 7.26 1.69 21.52
C ARG A 19 8.19 0.76 22.29
N GLU A 20 7.64 -0.30 22.88
CA GLU A 20 8.38 -1.28 23.66
C GLU A 20 9.40 -2.06 22.82
N PHE A 21 9.00 -2.48 21.61
CA PHE A 21 9.83 -3.30 20.72
C PHE A 21 10.54 -2.52 19.62
N GLY A 22 10.52 -1.18 19.66
CA GLY A 22 11.16 -0.33 18.63
C GLY A 22 10.49 -0.34 17.25
N ASN A 23 9.33 -0.98 17.13
CA ASN A 23 8.55 -1.14 15.89
C ASN A 23 7.57 0.02 15.67
N ASP A 24 8.04 1.27 15.74
CA ASP A 24 7.18 2.43 15.53
C ASP A 24 6.66 2.50 14.07
N PRO A 25 5.34 2.33 13.84
CA PRO A 25 4.79 2.37 12.48
C PRO A 25 4.98 3.74 11.83
N ARG A 26 5.09 4.83 12.60
CA ARG A 26 5.36 6.16 12.04
C ARG A 26 6.75 6.23 11.43
N ARG A 27 7.77 5.73 12.15
CA ARG A 27 9.15 5.65 11.66
C ARG A 27 9.27 4.79 10.41
N LEU A 28 8.55 3.67 10.34
CA LEU A 28 8.55 2.80 9.16
C LEU A 28 7.98 3.52 7.93
N VAL A 29 6.85 4.22 8.08
CA VAL A 29 6.26 5.01 7.00
C VAL A 29 7.21 6.15 6.57
N GLU A 30 7.79 6.87 7.51
CA GLU A 30 8.76 7.94 7.25
C GLU A 30 9.97 7.44 6.45
N TYR A 31 10.52 6.28 6.83
CA TYR A 31 11.61 5.63 6.11
C TYR A 31 11.28 5.39 4.64
N TYR A 32 10.12 4.77 4.36
CA TYR A 32 9.73 4.46 2.98
C TYR A 32 9.41 5.71 2.16
N LEU A 33 8.83 6.75 2.75
CA LEU A 33 8.61 8.04 2.08
C LEU A 33 9.94 8.73 1.75
N ALA A 34 10.92 8.69 2.64
CA ALA A 34 12.26 9.20 2.36
C ALA A 34 12.96 8.40 1.24
N TYR A 35 12.84 7.07 1.29
CA TYR A 35 13.38 6.17 0.28
C TYR A 35 12.76 6.43 -1.11
N GLN A 36 11.44 6.58 -1.19
CA GLN A 36 10.73 6.91 -2.42
C GLN A 36 11.12 8.30 -2.96
N ARG A 37 11.34 9.30 -2.10
CA ARG A 37 11.85 10.60 -2.57
C ARG A 37 13.24 10.48 -3.17
N LYS A 38 14.11 9.64 -2.59
CA LYS A 38 15.49 9.46 -3.05
C LYS A 38 15.63 8.59 -4.30
N PHE A 39 14.77 7.58 -4.45
CA PHE A 39 14.91 6.54 -5.47
C PHE A 39 13.66 6.29 -6.31
N GLY A 40 12.58 7.04 -6.10
CA GLY A 40 11.29 6.80 -6.76
C GLY A 40 11.34 6.90 -8.28
N THR A 41 12.26 7.70 -8.82
CA THR A 41 12.54 7.79 -10.27
C THR A 41 13.22 6.56 -10.84
N ARG A 42 13.84 5.70 -10.00
CA ARG A 42 14.44 4.42 -10.43
C ARG A 42 13.39 3.32 -10.60
N LEU A 43 12.25 3.42 -9.93
CA LEU A 43 11.22 2.37 -9.87
C LEU A 43 10.08 2.55 -10.89
N ARG A 44 10.05 3.65 -11.65
CA ARG A 44 9.10 3.83 -12.75
C ARG A 44 9.84 4.28 -14.01
N PRO A 45 9.74 3.54 -15.13
CA PRO A 45 9.96 4.14 -16.43
C PRO A 45 8.98 5.32 -16.56
N ALA A 46 9.45 6.46 -17.07
CA ALA A 46 8.57 7.59 -17.38
C ALA A 46 7.34 7.07 -18.13
N HIS A 47 6.14 7.45 -17.68
CA HIS A 47 4.88 7.11 -18.35
C HIS A 47 4.86 7.81 -19.72
N GLY A 48 5.51 7.19 -20.71
CA GLY A 48 5.65 7.68 -22.08
C GLY A 48 5.39 6.60 -23.13
N ARG A 49 4.94 5.41 -22.74
CA ARG A 49 4.35 4.43 -23.67
C ARG A 49 3.19 3.70 -23.00
N SER A 50 2.01 4.27 -23.16
CA SER A 50 0.77 3.49 -23.22
C SER A 50 0.93 2.41 -24.30
N ARG A 51 1.35 1.20 -23.92
CA ARG A 51 1.32 0.05 -24.81
C ARG A 51 0.39 -0.99 -24.20
N GLN A 52 -0.87 -0.89 -24.63
CA GLN A 52 -1.82 -1.97 -24.82
C GLN A 52 -1.72 -3.08 -23.75
N VAL A 53 -2.47 -2.92 -22.67
CA VAL A 53 -2.93 -4.09 -21.91
C VAL A 53 -4.01 -4.73 -22.78
N SER A 54 -3.58 -5.69 -23.58
CA SER A 54 -4.38 -6.47 -24.51
C SER A 54 -5.53 -7.19 -23.81
N ASP A 55 -6.64 -7.31 -24.54
CA ASP A 55 -7.99 -7.80 -24.17
C ASP A 55 -8.08 -9.26 -23.65
N GLU A 56 -7.05 -9.81 -23.02
CA GLU A 56 -7.07 -11.20 -22.52
C GLU A 56 -7.89 -11.39 -21.24
N ALA A 57 -8.21 -10.31 -20.52
CA ALA A 57 -9.02 -10.40 -19.29
C ALA A 57 -10.54 -10.53 -19.56
N ALA A 58 -11.01 -10.23 -20.78
CA ALA A 58 -12.43 -10.30 -21.13
C ALA A 58 -12.90 -11.74 -21.45
N THR A 59 -12.00 -12.65 -21.83
CA THR A 59 -12.36 -13.98 -22.34
C THR A 59 -12.64 -15.02 -21.24
N ARG A 60 -12.42 -14.70 -19.96
CA ARG A 60 -12.57 -15.68 -18.85
C ARG A 60 -13.92 -15.63 -18.11
N GLN A 61 -14.87 -14.81 -18.53
CA GLN A 61 -16.22 -14.77 -17.95
C GLN A 61 -17.25 -15.48 -18.85
N SER A 62 -17.07 -16.76 -19.13
CA SER A 62 -18.18 -17.60 -19.60
C SER A 62 -18.01 -19.05 -19.13
N THR A 63 -18.20 -19.27 -17.83
CA THR A 63 -18.53 -20.60 -17.33
C THR A 63 -20.04 -20.67 -17.11
N PRO A 64 -20.81 -21.44 -17.90
CA PRO A 64 -22.21 -21.66 -17.61
C PRO A 64 -22.32 -22.54 -16.36
N ARG A 65 -22.98 -22.03 -15.32
CA ARG A 65 -23.46 -22.84 -14.20
C ARG A 65 -24.58 -23.75 -14.73
N ARG A 66 -24.38 -25.06 -14.62
CA ARG A 66 -25.41 -26.08 -14.88
C ARG A 66 -26.01 -26.54 -13.57
#